data_AF-A0A920DQ04-F1
#
_entry.id   AF-A0A920DQ04-F1
#
_cell.length_a   1.000
_cell.length_b   1.000
_cell.length_c   1.000
_cell.angle_alpha   90.00
_cell.angle_beta   90.00
_cell.angle_gamma   90.00
#
_symmetry.space_group_name_H-M   'P 1'
#
loop_
_entity.id
_entity.type
_entity.pdbx_description
1 polymer ?
#
loop_
_entity_poly.entity_id
_entity_poly.type
_entity_poly.pdbx_seq_one_letter_code
_entity_poly.pdbx_strand_id
1 'polypeptide(L)' 'MPINLLSRAAQSMRMPALAVTDRNNLFGALEFSETMAALGIQPIIGATLSVYFGADDEPPCSLALLVKMKPATEISWRW' A
#
# COMPACT_ATOMS: atom_id res chain seq x y z
N MET A 1 12.74 1.53 1.55
CA MET A 1 12.12 1.89 0.25
C MET A 1 12.40 3.36 -0.04
N PRO A 2 12.87 3.77 -1.24
CA PRO A 2 13.17 5.18 -1.54
C PRO A 2 11.92 5.97 -2.00
N ILE A 3 11.14 6.50 -1.06
CA ILE A 3 9.84 7.15 -1.32
C ILE A 3 9.93 8.35 -2.27
N ASN A 4 10.97 9.18 -2.14
CA ASN A 4 11.18 10.37 -2.98
C ASN A 4 11.38 10.06 -4.47
N LEU A 5 11.92 8.89 -4.79
CA LEU A 5 12.10 8.47 -6.18
C LEU A 5 10.76 8.00 -6.76
N LEU A 6 9.99 7.24 -5.98
CA LEU A 6 8.66 6.75 -6.37
C LEU A 6 7.68 7.91 -6.61
N SER A 7 7.70 8.92 -5.74
CA SER A 7 6.80 10.07 -5.85
C SER A 7 7.07 10.91 -7.10
N ARG A 8 8.34 11.13 -7.44
CA ARG A 8 8.74 11.82 -8.69
C ARG A 8 8.34 11.04 -9.93
N ALA A 9 8.55 9.71 -9.92
CA ALA A 9 8.16 8.85 -11.01
C ALA A 9 6.63 8.91 -11.23
N ALA A 10 5.84 8.76 -10.16
CA ALA A 10 4.38 8.80 -10.23
C ALA A 10 3.85 10.14 -10.76
N GLN A 11 4.41 11.27 -10.33
CA GLN A 11 4.08 12.59 -10.88
C GLN A 11 4.43 12.70 -12.38
N SER A 12 5.63 12.28 -12.78
CA SER A 12 6.07 12.36 -14.18
C SER A 12 5.18 11.53 -15.12
N MET A 13 4.68 10.41 -14.62
CA MET A 13 3.77 9.51 -15.33
C MET A 13 2.30 9.92 -15.20
N ARG A 14 1.99 11.00 -14.48
CA ARG A 14 0.63 11.46 -14.18
C ARG A 14 -0.27 10.36 -13.59
N MET A 15 0.30 9.56 -12.68
CA MET A 15 -0.45 8.51 -11.99
C MET A 15 -1.39 9.12 -10.93
N PRO A 16 -2.71 8.82 -10.98
CA PRO A 16 -3.66 9.36 -10.00
C PRO A 16 -3.59 8.64 -8.65
N ALA A 17 -3.05 7.43 -8.62
CA ALA A 17 -2.91 6.61 -7.42
C ALA A 17 -1.64 5.75 -7.49
N LEU A 18 -1.07 5.41 -6.33
CA LEU A 18 0.08 4.51 -6.24
C LEU A 18 -0.09 3.58 -5.03
N ALA A 19 0.15 2.29 -5.24
CA ALA A 19 0.08 1.28 -4.20
C ALA A 19 1.48 0.95 -3.64
N VAL A 20 1.58 0.77 -2.32
CA VAL A 20 2.73 0.16 -1.66
C VAL A 20 2.34 -1.22 -1.14
N THR A 21 3.18 -2.21 -1.38
CA THR A 21 2.99 -3.60 -0.90
C THR A 21 4.30 -4.13 -0.35
N ASP A 22 4.58 -3.81 0.91
CA ASP A 22 5.77 -4.31 1.60
C ASP A 22 5.63 -5.83 1.86
N ARG A 23 6.75 -6.56 1.81
CA ARG A 23 6.74 -8.01 2.08
C ARG A 23 6.64 -8.28 3.58
N ASN A 24 5.55 -8.92 3.99
CA ASN A 24 5.27 -9.35 5.36
C ASN A 24 5.37 -8.22 6.41
N ASN A 25 5.20 -6.95 6.02
CA ASN A 25 5.22 -5.81 6.93
C ASN A 25 4.49 -4.59 6.34
N LEU A 26 4.48 -3.47 7.09
CA LEU A 26 3.91 -2.17 6.69
C LEU A 26 4.78 -0.99 7.16
N PHE A 27 6.09 -1.17 7.31
CA PHE A 27 6.92 -0.16 7.99
C PHE A 27 7.02 1.16 7.21
N GLY A 28 6.95 1.13 5.88
CA GLY A 28 6.98 2.33 5.05
C GLY A 28 5.59 2.94 4.78
N ALA A 29 4.51 2.34 5.29
CA ALA A 29 3.15 2.68 4.86
C ALA A 29 2.73 4.10 5.25
N LEU A 30 3.09 4.56 6.46
CA LEU A 30 2.72 5.89 6.95
C LEU A 30 3.42 7.00 6.16
N GLU A 31 4.76 6.95 6.10
CA GLU A 31 5.57 7.93 5.37
C GLU A 31 5.18 7.98 3.89
N PHE A 32 4.90 6.82 3.28
CA PHE A 32 4.39 6.74 1.92
C PHE A 32 3.02 7.41 1.78
N SER A 33 2.09 7.13 2.69
CA SER A 33 0.74 7.71 2.66
C SER A 33 0.79 9.22 2.74
N GLU A 34 1.56 9.78 3.67
CA GLU A 34 1.68 11.23 3.86
C GLU A 34 2.34 11.89 2.65
N THR A 35 3.41 11.30 2.13
CA THR A 35 4.14 11.84 0.97
C THR A 35 3.27 11.85 -0.28
N MET A 36 2.55 10.78 -0.57
CA MET A 36 1.69 10.71 -1.77
C MET A 36 0.48 11.64 -1.64
N ALA A 37 -0.16 11.68 -0.46
CA ALA A 37 -1.28 12.57 -0.21
C ALA A 37 -0.90 14.05 -0.37
N ALA A 38 0.28 14.46 0.12
CA ALA A 38 0.79 15.82 -0.06
C ALA A 38 1.00 16.22 -1.53
N LEU A 39 1.18 15.23 -2.41
CA LEU A 39 1.35 15.41 -3.85
C LEU A 39 0.05 15.24 -4.64
N GLY A 40 -1.08 15.05 -3.96
CA GLY A 40 -2.39 14.82 -4.59
C GLY A 40 -2.51 13.46 -5.28
N ILE A 41 -1.58 12.53 -5.01
CA ILE A 41 -1.64 11.15 -5.51
C ILE A 41 -2.33 10.31 -4.45
N GLN A 42 -3.35 9.56 -4.83
CA GLN A 42 -4.04 8.68 -3.89
C GLN A 42 -3.11 7.51 -3.46
N PRO A 43 -2.69 7.42 -2.19
CA PRO A 43 -1.99 6.24 -1.73
C PRO A 43 -2.96 5.06 -1.61
N ILE A 44 -2.49 3.86 -1.95
CA ILE A 44 -3.20 2.59 -1.69
C ILE A 44 -2.28 1.74 -0.82
N ILE A 45 -2.67 1.54 0.43
CA ILE A 45 -1.85 0.77 1.37
C ILE A 45 -2.16 -0.71 1.26
N GLY A 46 -1.11 -1.52 1.22
CA GLY A 46 -1.23 -2.96 1.22
C GLY A 46 0.05 -3.64 1.70
N ALA A 47 -0.02 -4.97 1.78
CA ALA A 47 1.11 -5.82 2.10
C ALA A 47 1.08 -7.06 1.20
N THR A 48 2.26 -7.52 0.82
CA THR A 48 2.42 -8.84 0.21
C THR A 48 2.73 -9.85 1.31
N LEU A 49 1.79 -10.75 1.58
CA LEU A 49 1.90 -11.75 2.61
C LEU A 49 2.29 -13.11 2.04
N SER A 50 3.15 -13.82 2.74
CA SER A 50 3.42 -15.24 2.52
C SER A 50 2.30 -16.06 3.16
N VAL A 51 1.51 -16.76 2.34
CA VAL A 51 0.32 -17.51 2.80
C VAL A 51 0.44 -18.97 2.35
N TYR A 52 0.17 -19.89 3.27
CA TYR A 52 0.03 -21.31 2.95
C TYR A 52 -1.43 -21.60 2.59
N PHE A 53 -1.67 -22.15 1.40
CA PHE A 53 -3.02 -22.54 0.92
C PHE A 53 -3.23 -24.06 0.88
N GLY A 54 -2.20 -24.85 1.19
CA GLY A 54 -2.18 -26.31 1.09
C GLY A 54 -1.60 -26.99 2.33
N ALA A 55 -1.19 -28.25 2.18
CA ALA A 55 -0.52 -29.01 3.25
C ALA A 55 0.81 -28.35 3.67
N ASP A 56 1.29 -28.67 4.87
CA ASP A 56 2.42 -28.00 5.52
C ASP A 56 3.76 -28.06 4.73
N ASP A 57 3.87 -28.95 3.75
CA ASP A 57 5.07 -29.12 2.91
C ASP A 57 5.05 -28.30 1.60
N GLU A 58 3.94 -27.61 1.27
CA GLU A 58 3.90 -26.74 0.09
C GLU A 58 4.53 -25.37 0.38
N PRO A 59 5.35 -24.83 -0.54
CA PRO A 59 5.94 -23.51 -0.36
C PRO A 59 4.84 -22.44 -0.24
N PRO A 60 5.01 -21.42 0.63
CA PRO A 60 4.02 -20.38 0.79
C PRO A 60 3.91 -19.57 -0.51
N CYS A 61 2.68 -19.26 -0.89
CA CYS A 61 2.42 -18.37 -2.00
C CYS A 61 2.53 -16.90 -1.56
N SER A 62 2.67 -16.00 -2.53
CA SER A 62 2.78 -14.56 -2.31
C SER A 62 1.45 -13.88 -2.66
N LEU A 63 0.70 -13.43 -1.66
CA LEU A 63 -0.60 -12.78 -1.83
C LEU A 63 -0.49 -11.28 -1.56
N ALA A 64 -0.81 -10.43 -2.55
CA ALA A 64 -0.91 -8.99 -2.37
C ALA A 64 -2.31 -8.61 -1.85
N LEU A 65 -2.38 -8.06 -0.64
CA LEU A 65 -3.61 -7.55 -0.04
C LEU A 65 -3.59 -6.03 -0.04
N LEU A 66 -4.64 -5.40 -0.57
CA LEU A 66 -4.81 -3.95 -0.60
C LEU A 66 -5.99 -3.55 0.28
N VAL A 67 -5.81 -2.46 1.04
CA VAL A 67 -6.87 -1.91 1.88
C VAL A 67 -7.69 -0.92 1.06
N LYS A 68 -9.01 -1.08 1.07
CA LYS A 68 -9.92 -0.08 0.51
C LYS A 68 -9.94 1.15 1.41
N MET A 69 -9.33 2.24 0.96
CA MET A 69 -9.50 3.53 1.62
C MET A 69 -10.94 4.00 1.50
N LYS A 70 -11.50 4.46 2.62
CA LYS A 70 -12.71 5.29 2.59
C LYS A 70 -12.32 6.74 2.29
N PRO A 71 -13.15 7.49 1.55
CA PRO A 71 -13.03 8.94 1.49
C PRO A 71 -13.02 9.52 2.92
N ALA A 72 -12.25 10.57 3.16
CA ALA A 72 -12.19 11.22 4.48
C ALA A 72 -13.58 11.65 4.99
N THR A 73 -14.52 11.90 4.07
CA THR A 73 -15.93 12.25 4.35
C THR A 73 -16.77 11.09 4.87
N GLU A 74 -16.32 9.83 4.73
CA GLU A 74 -17.06 8.62 5.11
C GLU A 74 -16.47 7.94 6.37
N ILE A 75 -15.47 8.55 7.00
CA ILE A 75 -14.83 7.98 8.20
C ILE A 75 -15.69 8.31 9.43
N SER A 76 -16.47 7.32 9.88
CA SER A 76 -17.24 7.35 11.12
C SER A 76 -16.43 6.73 12.26
N TRP A 77 -15.90 7.56 13.17
CA TRP A 77 -15.25 7.10 14.39
C TRP A 77 -16.32 6.73 15.43
N ARG A 78 -16.87 5.51 15.33
CA ARG A 78 -17.66 4.88 16.39
C ARG A 78 -16.86 3.70 16.92
N TRP A 79 -16.50 3.78 18.20
CA TRP A 79 -15.92 2.67 18.95
C TRP A 79 -16.98 1.61 19.24
#